data_AF-A0A7K4HLR4-F1
#
_entry.id   AF-A0A7K4HLR4-F1
#
_cell.length_a   1.000
_cell.length_b   1.000
_cell.length_c   1.000
_cell.angle_alpha   90.00
_cell.angle_beta   90.00
_cell.angle_gamma   90.00
#
_symmetry.space_group_name_H-M   'P 1'
#
loop_
_entity.id
_entity.type
_entity.pdbx_description
1 polymer ?
#
loop_
_entity_poly.entity_id
_entity_poly.type
_entity_poly.pdbx_seq_one_letter_code
_entity_poly.pdbx_strand_id
1 'polypeptide(L)'
;MDIPDAATVLASGDDEAVLTALHDMLLFKSVNPPAPADLDAVAGVMDRGGRAAETALQVLYVAAVREGTLPAEREAAVGRVRAFLEGVRDDPEGRAAVRHAVGLLACMGDPLAIEQLAYDAPCFDGERVKKEDYIQPAMAAMLRRHDADLAALQASMGETRAAADIGEIREYGREPAAYEERMRLMQEDEVEVL
;
A
#
# COMPACT_ATOMS: atom_id res chain seq x y z
N MET A 1 -27.37 6.90 27.10
CA MET A 1 -26.51 7.80 26.33
C MET A 1 -26.10 6.97 25.14
N ASP A 2 -26.66 7.25 23.96
CA ASP A 2 -26.30 6.49 22.75
C ASP A 2 -24.86 6.82 22.40
N ILE A 3 -24.02 5.79 22.31
CA ILE A 3 -22.68 5.93 21.79
C ILE A 3 -22.85 6.18 20.29
N PRO A 4 -22.38 7.31 19.74
CA PRO A 4 -22.49 7.59 18.32
C PRO A 4 -21.81 6.47 17.53
N ASP A 5 -22.40 6.07 16.40
CA ASP A 5 -21.78 5.10 15.51
C ASP A 5 -20.47 5.65 14.91
N ALA A 6 -19.61 4.74 14.44
CA ALA A 6 -18.27 5.08 13.96
C ALA A 6 -18.33 6.11 12.82
N ALA A 7 -19.28 6.00 11.89
CA ALA A 7 -19.45 6.95 10.79
C ALA A 7 -19.74 8.38 11.30
N THR A 8 -20.59 8.50 12.32
CA THR A 8 -20.90 9.80 12.96
C THR A 8 -19.68 10.42 13.61
N VAL A 9 -18.86 9.62 14.31
CA VAL A 9 -17.61 10.11 14.92
C VAL A 9 -16.59 10.51 13.86
N LEU A 10 -16.41 9.70 12.81
CA LEU A 10 -15.47 9.98 11.71
C LEU A 10 -15.85 11.22 10.89
N ALA A 11 -17.14 11.56 10.82
CA ALA A 11 -17.62 12.79 10.20
C ALA A 11 -17.56 14.02 11.12
N SER A 12 -17.26 13.85 12.41
CA SER A 12 -17.23 14.95 13.39
C SER A 12 -16.02 15.87 13.18
N GLY A 13 -16.11 17.15 13.54
CA GLY A 13 -14.96 18.07 13.52
C GLY A 13 -13.95 17.88 14.66
N ASP A 14 -14.08 16.81 15.45
CA ASP A 14 -13.23 16.52 16.61
C ASP A 14 -12.10 15.55 16.22
N ASP A 15 -10.90 16.09 16.01
CA ASP A 15 -9.75 15.32 15.53
C ASP A 15 -9.28 14.26 16.54
N GLU A 16 -9.45 14.49 17.85
CA GLU A 16 -9.08 13.52 18.88
C GLU A 16 -10.06 12.35 18.89
N ALA A 17 -11.36 12.63 18.78
CA ALA A 17 -12.39 11.60 18.68
C ALA A 17 -12.22 10.76 17.40
N VAL A 18 -11.92 11.41 16.27
CA VAL A 18 -11.65 10.74 14.98
C VAL A 18 -10.43 9.84 15.07
N LEU A 19 -9.31 10.35 15.60
CA LEU A 19 -8.11 9.54 15.78
C LEU A 19 -8.34 8.35 16.71
N THR A 20 -9.10 8.55 17.79
CA THR A 20 -9.44 7.46 18.72
C THR A 20 -10.26 6.39 18.01
N ALA A 21 -11.29 6.78 17.25
CA ALA A 21 -12.12 5.85 16.48
C ALA A 21 -11.30 5.05 15.46
N LEU A 22 -10.37 5.70 14.73
CA LEU A 22 -9.50 5.00 13.77
C LEU A 22 -8.56 4.00 14.45
N HIS A 23 -8.00 4.34 15.62
CA HIS A 23 -7.18 3.40 16.39
C HIS A 23 -8.00 2.22 16.92
N ASP A 24 -9.23 2.46 17.39
CA ASP A 24 -10.13 1.40 17.83
C ASP A 24 -10.46 0.44 16.68
N MET A 25 -10.69 0.96 15.47
CA MET A 25 -10.86 0.12 14.28
C MET A 25 -9.63 -0.76 14.01
N LEU A 26 -8.41 -0.22 14.14
CA LEU A 26 -7.17 -1.00 13.97
C LEU A 26 -6.97 -2.06 15.06
N LEU A 27 -7.38 -1.76 16.29
CA LEU A 27 -7.24 -2.64 17.45
C LEU A 27 -8.25 -3.79 17.42
N PHE A 28 -9.49 -3.50 17.07
CA PHE A 28 -10.62 -4.45 17.11
C PHE A 28 -10.98 -5.07 15.76
N LYS A 29 -10.24 -4.79 14.69
CA LYS A 29 -10.48 -5.33 13.33
C LYS A 29 -10.76 -6.83 13.24
N SER A 30 -10.13 -7.67 14.08
CA SER A 30 -10.34 -9.12 14.07
C SER A 30 -11.67 -9.55 14.71
N VAL A 31 -12.22 -8.71 15.59
CA VAL A 31 -13.47 -8.96 16.33
C VAL A 31 -14.65 -8.25 15.65
N ASN A 32 -14.41 -7.06 15.12
CA ASN A 32 -15.39 -6.23 14.44
C ASN A 32 -14.80 -5.67 13.14
N PRO A 33 -14.70 -6.49 12.07
CA PRO A 33 -14.16 -6.04 10.80
C PRO A 33 -15.06 -4.95 10.20
N PRO A 34 -14.48 -3.85 9.66
CA PRO A 34 -15.26 -2.76 9.12
C PRO A 34 -16.03 -3.18 7.87
N ALA A 35 -17.30 -2.77 7.78
CA ALA A 35 -18.07 -2.95 6.56
C ALA A 35 -17.60 -1.96 5.47
N PRO A 36 -17.87 -2.23 4.17
CA PRO A 36 -17.51 -1.32 3.09
C PRO A 36 -17.97 0.13 3.28
N ALA A 37 -19.15 0.35 3.88
CA ALA A 37 -19.67 1.69 4.16
C ALA A 37 -18.90 2.41 5.29
N ASP A 38 -18.39 1.67 6.29
CA ASP A 38 -17.52 2.24 7.32
C ASP A 38 -16.20 2.71 6.69
N LEU A 39 -15.69 1.95 5.72
CA LEU A 39 -14.48 2.30 4.98
C LEU A 39 -14.67 3.53 4.09
N ASP A 40 -15.87 3.82 3.60
CA ASP A 40 -16.16 5.07 2.88
C ASP A 40 -16.00 6.28 3.82
N ALA A 41 -16.48 6.16 5.07
CA ALA A 41 -16.31 7.20 6.08
C ALA A 41 -14.83 7.38 6.46
N VAL A 42 -14.08 6.28 6.61
CA VAL A 42 -12.62 6.30 6.83
C VAL A 42 -11.91 6.99 5.66
N ALA A 43 -12.28 6.68 4.41
CA ALA A 43 -11.71 7.33 3.24
C ALA A 43 -11.95 8.84 3.28
N GLY A 44 -13.14 9.29 3.68
CA GLY A 44 -13.44 10.72 3.87
C GLY A 44 -12.53 11.44 4.88
N VAL A 45 -11.98 10.74 5.88
CA VAL A 45 -11.04 11.34 6.85
C VAL A 45 -9.69 11.72 6.20
N MET A 46 -9.33 11.10 5.08
CA MET A 46 -8.08 11.41 4.37
C MET A 46 -8.00 12.88 3.93
N ASP A 47 -9.14 13.51 3.63
CA ASP A 47 -9.23 14.91 3.21
C ASP A 47 -8.78 15.90 4.29
N ARG A 48 -8.64 15.45 5.55
CA ARG A 48 -8.17 16.28 6.68
C ARG A 48 -6.64 16.43 6.73
N GLY A 49 -5.91 15.52 6.09
CA GLY A 49 -4.44 15.47 6.19
C GLY A 49 -3.90 15.07 7.56
N GLY A 50 -2.57 15.16 7.69
CA GLY A 50 -1.83 14.88 8.92
C GLY A 50 -2.05 13.46 9.47
N ARG A 51 -1.95 13.34 10.79
CA ARG A 51 -2.04 12.04 11.50
C ARG A 51 -3.36 11.31 11.25
N ALA A 52 -4.47 12.04 11.09
CA ALA A 52 -5.78 11.43 10.86
C ALA A 52 -5.81 10.76 9.49
N ALA A 53 -5.29 11.42 8.45
CA ALA A 53 -5.19 10.85 7.11
C ALA A 53 -4.25 9.64 7.05
N GLU A 54 -3.10 9.70 7.72
CA GLU A 54 -2.17 8.56 7.82
C GLU A 54 -2.82 7.34 8.51
N THR A 55 -3.52 7.58 9.62
CA THR A 55 -4.20 6.51 10.36
C THR A 55 -5.36 5.93 9.53
N ALA A 56 -6.12 6.79 8.83
CA ALA A 56 -7.18 6.37 7.92
C ALA A 56 -6.63 5.50 6.78
N LEU A 57 -5.51 5.91 6.17
CA LEU A 57 -4.81 5.10 5.17
C LEU A 57 -4.40 3.73 5.73
N GLN A 58 -3.91 3.67 6.97
CA GLN A 58 -3.55 2.41 7.61
C GLN A 58 -4.78 1.50 7.82
N VAL A 59 -5.92 2.05 8.24
CA VAL A 59 -7.18 1.29 8.37
C VAL A 59 -7.59 0.71 7.01
N LEU A 60 -7.62 1.54 5.97
CA LEU A 60 -7.97 1.12 4.61
C LEU A 60 -7.02 0.06 4.07
N TYR A 61 -5.71 0.25 4.25
CA TYR A 61 -4.70 -0.71 3.84
C TYR A 61 -4.88 -2.06 4.53
N VAL A 62 -5.11 -2.07 5.85
CA VAL A 62 -5.32 -3.31 6.59
C VAL A 62 -6.59 -4.01 6.12
N ALA A 63 -7.70 -3.30 5.99
CA ALA A 63 -8.95 -3.86 5.50
C ALA A 63 -8.80 -4.45 4.09
N ALA A 64 -8.13 -3.74 3.17
CA ALA A 64 -7.95 -4.19 1.80
C ALA A 64 -6.95 -5.35 1.68
N VAL A 65 -5.74 -5.18 2.23
CA VAL A 65 -4.60 -6.08 2.01
C VAL A 65 -4.65 -7.31 2.91
N ARG A 66 -5.18 -7.19 4.13
CA ARG A 66 -5.22 -8.31 5.09
C ARG A 66 -6.57 -9.00 5.13
N GLU A 67 -7.66 -8.26 4.92
CA GLU A 67 -9.02 -8.78 5.09
C GLU A 67 -9.79 -8.90 3.75
N GLY A 68 -9.30 -8.27 2.68
CA GLY A 68 -9.94 -8.31 1.36
C GLY A 68 -11.16 -7.39 1.22
N THR A 69 -11.40 -6.50 2.18
CA THR A 69 -12.54 -5.58 2.19
C THR A 69 -12.14 -4.24 1.61
N LEU A 70 -12.90 -3.78 0.61
CA LEU A 70 -12.71 -2.47 -0.03
C LEU A 70 -13.86 -1.53 0.32
N PRO A 71 -13.64 -0.19 0.27
CA PRO A 71 -14.72 0.80 0.31
C PRO A 71 -15.81 0.50 -0.72
N ALA A 72 -17.06 0.87 -0.44
CA ALA A 72 -18.14 0.73 -1.41
C ALA A 72 -17.99 1.79 -2.52
N GLU A 73 -17.61 3.02 -2.16
CA GLU A 73 -17.34 4.14 -3.06
C GLU A 73 -15.88 4.12 -3.55
N ARG A 74 -15.52 3.07 -4.30
CA ARG A 74 -14.13 2.81 -4.72
C ARG A 74 -13.50 3.96 -5.50
N GLU A 75 -14.22 4.57 -6.44
CA GLU A 75 -13.66 5.66 -7.26
C GLU A 75 -13.32 6.90 -6.42
N ALA A 76 -14.18 7.22 -5.44
CA ALA A 76 -13.93 8.32 -4.51
C ALA A 76 -12.74 8.00 -3.59
N ALA A 77 -12.66 6.77 -3.07
CA ALA A 77 -11.53 6.32 -2.27
C ALA A 77 -10.21 6.36 -3.05
N VAL A 78 -10.19 5.88 -4.30
CA VAL A 78 -9.03 5.98 -5.20
C VAL A 78 -8.58 7.43 -5.32
N GLY A 79 -9.49 8.37 -5.61
CA GLY A 79 -9.15 9.79 -5.75
C GLY A 79 -8.44 10.35 -4.52
N ARG A 80 -8.92 10.01 -3.32
CA ARG A 80 -8.31 10.44 -2.05
C ARG A 80 -6.94 9.81 -1.80
N VAL A 81 -6.78 8.51 -2.11
CA VAL A 81 -5.49 7.82 -1.95
C VAL A 81 -4.45 8.35 -2.93
N ARG A 82 -4.85 8.68 -4.16
CA ARG A 82 -3.96 9.34 -5.15
C ARG A 82 -3.48 10.70 -4.65
N ALA A 83 -4.39 11.56 -4.21
CA ALA A 83 -4.06 12.88 -3.67
C ALA A 83 -3.13 12.78 -2.44
N PHE A 84 -3.39 11.81 -1.56
CA PHE A 84 -2.52 11.53 -0.42
C PHE A 84 -1.12 11.10 -0.86
N LEU A 85 -1.01 10.15 -1.80
CA LEU A 85 0.27 9.65 -2.31
C LEU A 85 1.10 10.79 -2.92
N GLU A 86 0.48 11.66 -3.73
CA GLU A 86 1.15 12.82 -4.31
C GLU A 86 1.73 13.76 -3.25
N GLY A 87 1.06 13.91 -2.10
CA GLY A 87 1.51 14.75 -0.98
C GLY A 87 2.67 14.16 -0.19
N VAL A 88 2.87 12.83 -0.20
CA VAL A 88 3.86 12.15 0.66
C VAL A 88 4.97 11.42 -0.10
N ARG A 89 4.88 11.25 -1.42
CA ARG A 89 5.84 10.45 -2.21
C ARG A 89 7.29 10.93 -2.13
N ASP A 90 7.49 12.22 -1.84
CA ASP A 90 8.81 12.86 -1.72
C ASP A 90 9.29 13.01 -0.28
N ASP A 91 8.48 12.60 0.71
CA ASP A 91 8.84 12.64 2.12
C ASP A 91 9.70 11.40 2.51
N PRO A 92 10.97 11.58 2.93
CA PRO A 92 11.82 10.47 3.37
C PRO A 92 11.25 9.68 4.55
N GLU A 93 10.49 10.32 5.44
CA GLU A 93 9.87 9.68 6.61
C GLU A 93 8.55 8.98 6.22
N GLY A 94 7.93 9.40 5.12
CA GLY A 94 6.64 8.94 4.61
C GLY A 94 6.63 7.57 3.91
N ARG A 95 7.75 6.83 3.87
CA ARG A 95 7.83 5.56 3.09
C ARG A 95 6.83 4.49 3.51
N ALA A 96 6.48 4.41 4.79
CA ALA A 96 5.43 3.48 5.23
C ALA A 96 4.06 3.88 4.64
N ALA A 97 3.78 5.18 4.57
CA ALA A 97 2.56 5.71 3.98
C ALA A 97 2.51 5.49 2.46
N VAL A 98 3.64 5.69 1.76
CA VAL A 98 3.78 5.35 0.33
C VAL A 98 3.47 3.88 0.09
N ARG A 99 4.07 2.96 0.85
CA ARG A 99 3.80 1.52 0.76
C ARG A 99 2.31 1.21 0.94
N HIS A 100 1.67 1.78 1.96
CA HIS A 100 0.24 1.56 2.21
C HIS A 100 -0.62 2.09 1.06
N ALA A 101 -0.33 3.28 0.54
CA ALA A 101 -1.06 3.87 -0.57
C ALA A 101 -0.91 3.04 -1.86
N VAL A 102 0.31 2.64 -2.21
CA VAL A 102 0.58 1.79 -3.38
C VAL A 102 -0.11 0.44 -3.28
N GLY A 103 0.00 -0.23 -2.12
CA GLY A 103 -0.67 -1.52 -1.91
C GLY A 103 -2.19 -1.41 -1.98
N LEU A 104 -2.76 -0.35 -1.40
CA LEU A 104 -4.19 -0.08 -1.45
C LEU A 104 -4.67 0.23 -2.89
N LEU A 105 -3.94 1.07 -3.62
CA LEU A 105 -4.21 1.35 -5.04
C LEU A 105 -4.18 0.08 -5.89
N ALA A 106 -3.22 -0.82 -5.64
CA ALA A 106 -3.15 -2.11 -6.32
C ALA A 106 -4.36 -3.00 -6.01
N CYS A 107 -4.80 -3.07 -4.76
CA CYS A 107 -6.03 -3.77 -4.38
C CYS A 107 -7.28 -3.18 -5.06
N MET A 108 -7.30 -1.87 -5.30
CA MET A 108 -8.37 -1.19 -6.04
C MET A 108 -8.19 -1.29 -7.57
N GLY A 109 -7.10 -1.86 -8.06
CA GLY A 109 -6.81 -2.04 -9.48
C GLY A 109 -6.37 -0.78 -10.21
N ASP A 110 -5.84 0.20 -9.47
CA ASP A 110 -5.45 1.51 -10.02
C ASP A 110 -4.03 1.47 -10.62
N PRO A 111 -3.84 1.96 -11.86
CA PRO A 111 -2.53 1.91 -12.53
C PRO A 111 -1.47 2.80 -11.85
N LEU A 112 -1.85 3.78 -11.02
CA LEU A 112 -0.91 4.63 -10.31
C LEU A 112 0.04 3.80 -9.41
N ALA A 113 -0.37 2.61 -8.96
CA ALA A 113 0.50 1.70 -8.22
C ALA A 113 1.75 1.27 -9.03
N ILE A 114 1.64 1.17 -10.37
CA ILE A 114 2.74 0.85 -11.28
C ILE A 114 3.48 2.12 -11.72
N GLU A 115 2.76 3.22 -11.94
CA GLU A 115 3.39 4.51 -12.25
C GLU A 115 4.29 4.99 -11.10
N GLN A 116 3.88 4.75 -9.85
CA GLN A 116 4.70 5.03 -8.67
C GLN A 116 5.95 4.16 -8.64
N LEU A 117 5.91 2.91 -9.12
CA LEU A 117 7.13 2.09 -9.26
C LEU A 117 8.11 2.70 -10.27
N ALA A 118 7.61 3.22 -11.39
CA ALA A 118 8.46 3.90 -12.36
C ALA A 118 9.10 5.19 -11.78
N TYR A 119 8.38 5.87 -10.89
CA TYR A 119 8.91 7.00 -10.12
C TYR A 119 9.99 6.60 -9.11
N ASP A 120 9.73 5.53 -8.35
CA ASP A 120 10.59 5.04 -7.27
C ASP A 120 11.88 4.37 -7.78
N ALA A 121 11.82 3.74 -8.95
CA ALA A 121 12.89 2.87 -9.46
C ALA A 121 14.25 3.57 -9.66
N PRO A 122 14.34 4.78 -10.25
CA PRO A 122 15.61 5.51 -10.31
C PRO A 122 16.26 5.77 -8.94
N CYS A 123 15.46 5.86 -7.88
CA CYS A 123 15.94 6.09 -6.52
C CYS A 123 16.46 4.79 -5.85
N PHE A 124 16.22 3.61 -6.42
CA PHE A 124 16.84 2.36 -5.93
C PHE A 124 18.38 2.41 -6.03
N ASP A 125 18.92 3.17 -6.98
CA ASP A 125 20.36 3.26 -7.28
C ASP A 125 21.11 4.31 -6.42
N GLY A 126 20.46 4.93 -5.42
CA GLY A 126 21.01 6.07 -4.66
C GLY A 126 20.82 6.07 -3.13
N GLU A 127 20.36 4.96 -2.54
CA GLU A 127 19.87 4.76 -1.14
C GLU A 127 18.39 5.07 -0.83
N ARG A 128 17.89 4.22 0.10
CA ARG A 128 16.60 4.12 0.82
C ARG A 128 15.29 4.40 0.09
N VAL A 129 15.08 3.65 -0.98
CA VAL A 129 13.73 3.20 -1.38
C VAL A 129 13.67 1.67 -1.22
N LYS A 130 12.58 1.13 -0.66
CA LYS A 130 12.46 -0.30 -0.34
C LYS A 130 11.78 -1.03 -1.49
N LYS A 131 12.53 -1.79 -2.31
CA LYS A 131 11.95 -2.66 -3.36
C LYS A 131 10.93 -3.67 -2.82
N GLU A 132 11.07 -4.06 -1.55
CA GLU A 132 10.09 -4.86 -0.80
C GLU A 132 8.70 -4.22 -0.72
N ASP A 133 8.55 -2.91 -0.93
CA ASP A 133 7.26 -2.23 -1.01
C ASP A 133 6.42 -2.80 -2.18
N TYR A 134 7.07 -3.38 -3.19
CA TYR A 134 6.44 -3.91 -4.40
C TYR A 134 6.36 -5.45 -4.41
N ILE A 135 7.20 -6.14 -3.63
CA ILE A 135 7.21 -7.60 -3.49
C ILE A 135 6.25 -8.01 -2.37
N GLN A 136 4.95 -7.90 -2.66
CA GLN A 136 3.89 -8.29 -1.73
C GLN A 136 2.66 -8.82 -2.45
N PRO A 137 1.84 -9.69 -1.82
CA PRO A 137 0.73 -10.38 -2.50
C PRO A 137 -0.28 -9.44 -3.17
N ALA A 138 -0.56 -8.29 -2.55
CA ALA A 138 -1.46 -7.27 -3.10
C ALA A 138 -0.99 -6.72 -4.46
N MET A 139 0.31 -6.69 -4.71
CA MET A 139 0.91 -6.17 -5.93
C MET A 139 0.99 -7.22 -7.06
N ALA A 140 1.01 -8.51 -6.73
CA ALA A 140 1.31 -9.57 -7.70
C ALA A 140 0.43 -9.52 -8.96
N ALA A 141 -0.88 -9.32 -8.80
CA ALA A 141 -1.81 -9.23 -9.93
C ALA A 141 -1.56 -7.99 -10.80
N MET A 142 -1.23 -6.85 -10.18
CA MET A 142 -0.90 -5.61 -10.89
C MET A 142 0.42 -5.74 -11.65
N LEU A 143 1.46 -6.25 -11.00
CA LEU A 143 2.77 -6.50 -11.61
C LEU A 143 2.65 -7.43 -12.82
N ARG A 144 1.88 -8.51 -12.70
CA ARG A 144 1.62 -9.43 -13.83
C ARG A 144 0.92 -8.74 -14.99
N ARG A 145 -0.10 -7.92 -14.71
CA ARG A 145 -0.86 -7.20 -15.74
C ARG A 145 0.01 -6.22 -16.52
N HIS A 146 1.01 -5.63 -15.85
CA HIS A 146 1.91 -4.61 -16.40
C HIS A 146 3.32 -5.13 -16.70
N ASP A 147 3.55 -6.44 -16.82
CA ASP A 147 4.90 -7.01 -17.03
C ASP A 147 5.59 -6.44 -18.28
N ALA A 148 4.83 -6.14 -19.34
CA ALA A 148 5.36 -5.54 -20.56
C ALA A 148 5.88 -4.11 -20.34
N ASP A 149 5.12 -3.28 -19.61
CA ASP A 149 5.50 -1.91 -19.27
C ASP A 149 6.74 -1.91 -18.37
N LEU A 150 6.78 -2.82 -17.39
CA LEU A 150 7.93 -3.02 -16.51
C LEU A 150 9.15 -3.54 -17.28
N ALA A 151 8.96 -4.36 -18.31
CA ALA A 151 10.05 -4.80 -19.20
C ALA A 151 10.68 -3.62 -19.94
N ALA A 152 9.84 -2.72 -20.46
CA ALA A 152 10.30 -1.53 -21.17
C ALA A 152 11.02 -0.57 -20.21
N LEU A 153 10.50 -0.38 -18.99
CA LEU A 153 11.15 0.39 -17.94
C LEU A 153 12.53 -0.20 -17.60
N GLN A 154 12.61 -1.50 -17.34
CA GLN A 154 13.88 -2.20 -17.07
C GLN A 154 14.89 -2.00 -18.20
N ALA A 155 14.46 -2.18 -19.45
CA ALA A 155 15.34 -2.01 -20.62
C ALA A 155 15.84 -0.57 -20.77
N SER A 156 15.01 0.43 -20.44
CA SER A 156 15.39 1.85 -20.51
C SER A 156 16.47 2.23 -19.50
N MET A 157 16.60 1.47 -18.41
CA MET A 157 17.56 1.72 -17.32
C MET A 157 18.93 1.06 -17.53
N GLY A 158 19.10 0.23 -18.56
CA GLY A 158 20.37 -0.43 -18.87
C GLY A 158 20.85 -1.40 -17.77
N GLU A 159 22.16 -1.48 -17.57
CA GLU A 159 22.80 -2.38 -16.59
C GLU A 159 23.00 -1.67 -15.23
N THR A 160 21.91 -1.17 -14.64
CA THR A 160 21.91 -0.50 -13.33
C THR A 160 21.35 -1.40 -12.23
N ARG A 161 21.62 -1.07 -10.97
CA ARG A 161 20.99 -1.76 -9.83
C ARG A 161 19.47 -1.64 -9.88
N ALA A 162 18.96 -0.46 -10.22
CA ALA A 162 17.54 -0.22 -10.41
C ALA A 162 16.91 -1.17 -11.45
N ALA A 163 17.58 -1.40 -12.59
CA ALA A 163 17.13 -2.35 -13.59
C ALA A 163 17.08 -3.79 -13.07
N ALA A 164 18.06 -4.20 -12.25
CA ALA A 164 18.07 -5.51 -11.60
C ALA A 164 16.91 -5.65 -10.60
N ASP A 165 16.67 -4.62 -9.77
CA ASP A 165 15.57 -4.60 -8.80
C ASP A 165 14.19 -4.65 -9.50
N ILE A 166 14.00 -3.95 -10.62
CA ILE A 166 12.80 -4.11 -11.46
C ILE A 166 12.69 -5.54 -11.99
N GLY A 167 13.80 -6.14 -12.41
CA GLY A 167 13.84 -7.54 -12.84
C GLY A 167 13.31 -8.50 -11.78
N GLU A 168 13.74 -8.35 -10.53
CA GLU A 168 13.25 -9.14 -9.39
C GLU A 168 11.76 -8.91 -9.11
N ILE A 169 11.30 -7.65 -9.11
CA ILE A 169 9.89 -7.31 -8.92
C ILE A 169 9.01 -7.96 -10.00
N ARG A 170 9.47 -7.95 -11.26
CA ARG A 170 8.76 -8.62 -12.38
C ARG A 170 8.72 -10.13 -12.20
N GLU A 171 9.83 -10.73 -11.79
CA GLU A 171 9.91 -12.15 -11.51
C GLU A 171 8.91 -12.56 -10.43
N TYR A 172 8.85 -11.81 -9.34
CA TYR A 172 7.83 -11.98 -8.32
C TYR A 172 6.41 -11.87 -8.90
N GLY A 173 6.13 -10.83 -9.72
CA GLY A 173 4.82 -10.65 -10.34
C GLY A 173 4.37 -11.83 -11.23
N ARG A 174 5.31 -12.48 -11.92
CA ARG A 174 5.02 -13.67 -12.74
C ARG A 174 4.67 -14.87 -11.86
N GLU A 175 5.57 -15.22 -10.95
CA GLU A 175 5.48 -16.44 -10.13
C GLU A 175 5.77 -16.17 -8.65
N PRO A 176 4.82 -15.59 -7.89
CA PRO A 176 5.04 -15.22 -6.48
C PRO A 176 5.48 -16.40 -5.61
N ALA A 177 4.82 -17.56 -5.75
CA ALA A 177 5.11 -18.74 -4.94
C ALA A 177 6.51 -19.32 -5.21
N ALA A 178 6.95 -19.33 -6.47
CA ALA A 178 8.29 -19.80 -6.82
C ALA A 178 9.37 -18.82 -6.33
N TYR A 179 9.08 -17.52 -6.40
CA TYR A 179 9.95 -16.50 -5.83
C TYR A 179 10.10 -16.67 -4.31
N GLU A 180 8.99 -16.78 -3.58
CA GLU A 180 8.97 -16.97 -2.12
C GLU A 180 9.70 -18.24 -1.67
N GLU A 181 9.51 -19.36 -2.38
CA GLU A 181 10.21 -20.62 -2.10
C GLU A 181 11.73 -20.48 -2.25
N ARG A 182 12.20 -19.84 -3.33
CA ARG A 182 13.65 -19.61 -3.52
C ARG A 182 14.23 -18.71 -2.44
N MET A 183 13.52 -17.65 -2.05
CA MET A 183 13.96 -16.78 -0.96
C MET A 183 14.03 -17.52 0.36
N ARG A 184 13.10 -18.44 0.64
CA ARG A 184 13.14 -19.31 1.82
C ARG A 184 14.38 -20.21 1.82
N LEU A 185 14.66 -20.89 0.70
CA LEU A 185 15.82 -21.78 0.58
C LEU A 185 17.15 -21.02 0.75
N MET A 186 17.28 -19.82 0.16
CA MET A 186 18.47 -18.99 0.35
C MET A 186 18.68 -18.57 1.81
N GLN A 187 17.60 -18.29 2.54
CA GLN A 187 17.66 -17.96 3.97
C GLN A 187 18.04 -19.18 4.83
N GLU A 188 17.54 -20.36 4.50
CA GLU A 188 17.89 -21.61 5.18
C GLU A 188 19.38 -21.94 4.97
N ASP A 189 19.90 -21.78 3.74
CA ASP A 189 21.32 -21.98 3.41
C ASP A 189 22.25 -20.97 4.11
N GLU A 190 21.82 -19.71 4.29
CA GLU A 190 22.61 -18.71 5.04
C GLU A 190 22.67 -19.01 6.55
N VAL A 191 21.64 -19.65 7.11
CA VAL A 191 21.58 -20.00 8.54
C VAL A 191 22.40 -21.26 8.86
N GLU A 192 22.55 -22.20 7.90
CA GLU A 192 23.41 -23.38 8.08
C GLU A 192 24.92 -23.07 8.01
N VAL A 193 25.31 -21.85 7.63
CA VAL A 193 26.72 -21.42 7.49
C VAL A 193 27.23 -20.60 8.71
N LEU A 194 26.42 -20.43 9.77
CA LEU A 194 26.79 -19.78 11.04
C LEU A 194 26.97 -20.76 12.20
#